data_AF-A0A8K0SJV4-F1
#
_entry.id   AF-A0A8K0SJV4-F1
#
_cell.length_a   1.000
_cell.length_b   1.000
_cell.length_c   1.000
_cell.angle_alpha   90.00
_cell.angle_beta   90.00
_cell.angle_gamma   90.00
#
_symmetry.space_group_name_H-M   'P 1'
#
loop_
_entity.id
_entity.type
_entity.pdbx_description
1 polymer ?
#
loop_
_entity_poly.entity_id
_entity_poly.type
_entity_poly.pdbx_seq_one_letter_code
_entity_poly.pdbx_strand_id
1 'polypeptide(L)'
;MSVISRLRKYLASLDKKGQLRPCAANTSSESQLLPCQTTPCPPPPYVDWVQQPWHEFQPYSGGNQWTALETKYPSPATEDSSSQDDRPVKNQKLRIVTWNVDAAGIRPRARIAALLAHILSLSPPVDVIFLQEVSKLALGVILENTRVRASWFSTDRDGSRWSGQPFANVTLLSRARFCHNVDMVRRGRKMVLGRVYRIKYKSRYGRDALCCDVHVDSCSCAPQTDDACVRLINVHLDSRAIQPSHRPAQVVTVASALREAGRGVVAGDFNPVLPEDETLVEDNGLVDAWTEKCGSMRGHTWRDTSASGEEGRCASRRMDKVAVTGLDVEAIEVLPPGVISTHPMGWGPCLDERGVVNGGRQSVTPLSDHSGLLCTLSWPGAAS
;
A
#
# COMPACT_ATOMS: atom_id res chain seq x y z
N MET A 1 -13.64 -0.15 32.81
CA MET A 1 -14.87 -0.94 32.55
C MET A 1 -14.62 -1.88 31.37
N SER A 2 -14.72 -3.19 31.60
CA SER A 2 -14.36 -4.25 30.64
C SER A 2 -15.22 -4.20 29.36
N VAL A 3 -14.60 -4.49 28.21
CA VAL A 3 -15.21 -4.63 26.86
C VAL A 3 -16.45 -5.54 26.87
N ILE A 4 -16.50 -6.50 27.80
CA ILE A 4 -17.63 -7.42 27.99
C ILE A 4 -18.92 -6.70 28.42
N SER A 5 -18.84 -5.56 29.12
CA SER A 5 -20.04 -4.83 29.56
C SER A 5 -20.71 -4.01 28.46
N ARG A 6 -19.97 -3.65 27.40
CA ARG A 6 -20.52 -2.93 26.24
C ARG A 6 -21.25 -3.85 25.26
N LEU A 7 -20.79 -5.11 25.13
CA LEU A 7 -21.43 -6.11 24.28
C LEU A 7 -22.83 -6.52 24.78
N ARG A 8 -23.03 -6.59 26.11
CA ARG A 8 -24.32 -6.95 26.71
C ARG A 8 -25.41 -5.88 26.56
N LYS A 9 -25.04 -4.60 26.45
CA LYS A 9 -26.02 -3.50 26.23
C LYS A 9 -26.47 -3.39 24.78
N TYR A 10 -25.64 -3.79 23.82
CA TYR A 10 -25.96 -3.77 22.39
C TYR A 10 -26.90 -4.91 21.98
N LEU A 11 -26.76 -6.08 22.59
CA LEU A 11 -27.63 -7.24 22.33
C LEU A 11 -29.04 -7.12 22.93
N ALA A 12 -29.28 -6.11 23.78
CA ALA A 12 -30.58 -5.85 24.39
C ALA A 12 -31.46 -4.86 23.60
N SER A 13 -30.98 -4.29 22.48
CA SER A 13 -31.69 -3.24 21.72
C SER A 13 -32.22 -3.68 20.35
N LEU A 14 -32.39 -4.98 20.11
CA LEU A 14 -32.95 -5.51 18.85
C LEU A 14 -34.34 -6.13 19.11
N ASP A 15 -35.38 -5.52 18.56
CA ASP A 15 -36.75 -6.06 18.56
C ASP A 15 -36.97 -7.06 17.41
N LYS A 16 -37.88 -8.01 17.64
CA LYS A 16 -38.10 -9.31 17.00
C LYS A 16 -38.69 -9.31 15.59
N LYS A 17 -38.75 -8.21 14.84
CA LYS A 17 -39.36 -8.22 13.48
C LYS A 17 -38.63 -7.33 12.49
N GLY A 18 -37.40 -7.72 12.14
CA GLY A 18 -36.60 -7.07 11.11
C GLY A 18 -37.31 -6.95 9.75
N GLN A 19 -37.89 -5.78 9.47
CA GLN A 19 -38.27 -5.31 8.13
C GLN A 19 -38.21 -3.78 8.06
N LEU A 20 -37.61 -3.26 6.99
CA LEU A 20 -37.72 -1.87 6.54
C LEU A 20 -38.82 -1.77 5.46
N ARG A 21 -39.65 -0.72 5.53
CA ARG A 21 -40.72 -0.40 4.58
C ARG A 21 -40.17 0.26 3.30
N PRO A 22 -40.82 0.10 2.12
CA PRO A 22 -40.41 0.77 0.89
C PRO A 22 -41.05 2.17 0.75
N CYS A 23 -40.31 3.12 0.18
CA CYS A 23 -40.84 4.42 -0.24
C CYS A 23 -40.85 4.54 -1.77
N ALA A 24 -41.88 5.23 -2.25
CA ALA A 24 -42.37 5.29 -3.61
C ALA A 24 -41.52 6.17 -4.56
N ALA A 25 -41.59 5.83 -5.85
CA ALA A 25 -41.08 6.61 -6.97
C ALA A 25 -41.91 7.87 -7.21
N ASN A 26 -41.27 8.95 -7.66
CA ASN A 26 -41.93 10.01 -8.41
C ASN A 26 -40.99 10.60 -9.47
N THR A 27 -41.56 10.83 -10.64
CA THR A 27 -40.99 11.30 -11.91
C THR A 27 -40.95 12.82 -11.99
N SER A 28 -39.92 13.39 -12.65
CA SER A 28 -40.08 14.38 -13.73
C SER A 28 -38.73 14.87 -14.30
N SER A 29 -38.76 15.11 -15.61
CA SER A 29 -37.73 15.61 -16.53
C SER A 29 -37.45 17.12 -16.39
N GLU A 30 -36.23 17.57 -16.68
CA GLU A 30 -35.91 18.47 -17.82
C GLU A 30 -34.41 18.81 -17.90
N SER A 31 -33.92 18.91 -19.12
CA SER A 31 -32.53 19.10 -19.55
C SER A 31 -32.18 20.58 -19.75
N GLN A 32 -31.07 21.04 -19.15
CA GLN A 32 -30.36 22.25 -19.58
C GLN A 32 -28.85 22.01 -19.56
N LEU A 33 -28.23 22.16 -20.73
CA LEU A 33 -26.80 22.01 -20.99
C LEU A 33 -26.05 23.25 -20.48
N LEU A 34 -25.10 23.04 -19.55
CA LEU A 34 -24.14 24.03 -19.07
C LEU A 34 -22.71 23.54 -19.34
N PRO A 35 -21.75 24.46 -19.56
CA PRO A 35 -20.42 24.14 -20.08
C PRO A 35 -19.58 23.32 -19.10
N CYS A 36 -18.84 22.36 -19.66
CA CYS A 36 -18.02 21.38 -18.95
C CYS A 36 -16.91 22.07 -18.14
N GLN A 37 -17.14 22.22 -16.83
CA GLN A 37 -16.10 22.46 -15.85
C GLN A 37 -15.50 21.09 -15.50
N THR A 38 -14.22 20.89 -15.78
CA THR A 38 -13.49 19.67 -15.42
C THR A 38 -13.39 19.59 -13.90
N THR A 39 -14.32 18.83 -13.32
CA THR A 39 -14.38 18.53 -11.90
C THR A 39 -13.25 17.56 -11.54
N PRO A 40 -12.57 17.74 -10.39
CA PRO A 40 -11.66 16.72 -9.89
C PRO A 40 -12.42 15.41 -9.77
N CYS A 41 -11.85 14.32 -10.32
CA CYS A 41 -12.46 13.01 -10.42
C CYS A 41 -13.24 12.67 -9.12
N PRO A 42 -14.59 12.70 -9.16
CA PRO A 42 -15.41 12.52 -7.97
C PRO A 42 -15.24 11.08 -7.49
N PRO A 43 -15.01 10.86 -6.18
CA PRO A 43 -14.92 9.51 -5.63
C PRO A 43 -16.26 8.78 -5.78
N PRO A 44 -16.26 7.43 -5.76
CA PRO A 44 -17.45 6.65 -6.03
C PRO A 44 -18.59 7.03 -5.07
N PRO A 45 -19.85 7.06 -5.52
CA PRO A 45 -20.97 7.68 -4.79
C PRO A 45 -21.40 7.00 -3.48
N TYR A 46 -20.64 6.02 -2.96
CA TYR A 46 -21.03 5.24 -1.78
C TYR A 46 -19.88 4.82 -0.83
N VAL A 47 -18.73 5.50 -0.88
CA VAL A 47 -17.62 5.19 0.05
C VAL A 47 -17.16 6.43 0.82
N ASP A 48 -17.21 6.31 2.15
CA ASP A 48 -16.56 7.27 3.04
C ASP A 48 -15.05 7.24 2.78
N TRP A 49 -14.48 8.39 2.48
CA TRP A 49 -13.03 8.55 2.35
C TRP A 49 -12.54 9.68 3.23
N VAL A 50 -11.30 9.55 3.70
CA VAL A 50 -10.66 10.52 4.58
C VAL A 50 -9.36 10.99 3.93
N GLN A 51 -9.30 12.27 3.59
CA GLN A 51 -8.08 12.88 3.07
C GLN A 51 -7.00 13.00 4.15
N GLN A 52 -5.73 12.82 3.76
CA GLN A 52 -4.57 13.12 4.59
C GLN A 52 -3.45 13.73 3.74
N PRO A 53 -2.52 14.51 4.33
CA PRO A 53 -1.42 15.09 3.57
C PRO A 53 -0.29 14.08 3.36
N TRP A 54 0.56 14.35 2.36
CA TRP A 54 1.92 13.82 2.35
C TRP A 54 2.76 14.47 3.45
N HIS A 55 3.81 13.79 3.86
CA HIS A 55 4.77 14.31 4.82
C HIS A 55 6.19 14.22 4.29
N GLU A 56 6.99 15.23 4.60
CA GLU A 56 8.42 15.29 4.32
C GLU A 56 9.17 15.61 5.61
N PHE A 57 10.35 15.03 5.79
CA PHE A 57 11.21 15.39 6.90
C PHE A 57 12.02 16.64 6.56
N GLN A 58 11.88 17.68 7.37
CA GLN A 58 12.63 18.93 7.22
C GLN A 58 13.63 19.08 8.37
N PRO A 59 14.94 19.09 8.08
CA PRO A 59 15.96 19.44 9.07
C PRO A 59 16.02 20.97 9.17
N TYR A 60 15.55 21.56 10.27
CA TYR A 60 15.68 23.00 10.53
C TYR A 60 16.30 23.28 11.90
N SER A 61 16.85 24.48 12.06
CA SER A 61 17.66 24.90 13.21
C SER A 61 16.91 24.89 14.55
N GLY A 62 15.57 24.76 14.55
CA GLY A 62 14.70 24.69 15.73
C GLY A 62 14.04 23.33 15.97
N GLY A 63 14.35 22.31 15.17
CA GLY A 63 13.74 20.99 15.31
C GLY A 63 13.88 20.10 14.07
N ASN A 64 13.93 18.80 14.32
CA ASN A 64 13.97 17.75 13.30
C ASN A 64 12.57 17.11 13.24
N GLN A 65 11.71 17.53 12.30
CA GLN A 65 10.31 17.11 12.27
C GLN A 65 9.80 16.73 10.88
N TRP A 66 8.86 15.79 10.86
CA TRP A 66 8.00 15.51 9.71
C TRP A 66 6.90 16.58 9.59
N THR A 67 6.90 17.32 8.49
CA THR A 67 5.93 18.38 8.20
C THR A 67 4.93 17.92 7.15
N ALA A 68 3.69 18.37 7.27
CA ALA A 68 2.68 18.11 6.25
C ALA A 68 2.95 18.99 5.02
N LEU A 69 2.87 18.40 3.83
CA LEU A 69 3.00 19.12 2.58
C LEU A 69 1.64 19.64 2.11
N GLU A 70 1.61 20.89 1.69
CA GLU A 70 0.53 21.41 0.86
C GLU A 70 0.80 20.97 -0.59
N THR A 71 0.11 19.93 -1.04
CA THR A 71 0.11 19.58 -2.46
C THR A 71 -0.77 20.58 -3.21
N LYS A 72 -0.15 21.56 -3.88
CA LYS A 72 -0.84 22.38 -4.87
C LYS A 72 -1.04 21.51 -6.10
N TYR A 73 -2.27 21.09 -6.35
CA TYR A 73 -2.62 20.39 -7.57
C TYR A 73 -2.33 21.32 -8.75
N PRO A 74 -1.74 20.82 -9.85
CA PRO A 74 -1.73 21.58 -11.08
C PRO A 74 -3.16 21.99 -11.40
N SER A 75 -3.44 23.30 -11.45
CA SER A 75 -4.62 23.74 -12.20
C SER A 75 -4.39 23.37 -13.65
N PRO A 76 -5.44 23.02 -14.43
CA PRO A 76 -5.29 22.88 -15.87
C PRO A 76 -4.62 24.16 -16.37
N ALA A 77 -3.41 24.00 -16.93
CA ALA A 77 -2.55 25.13 -17.23
C ALA A 77 -3.27 26.06 -18.21
N THR A 78 -3.44 27.33 -17.84
CA THR A 78 -3.55 28.40 -18.83
C THR A 78 -2.29 28.38 -19.67
N GLU A 79 -2.48 28.32 -20.98
CA GLU A 79 -1.44 28.32 -21.99
C GLU A 79 -0.44 29.45 -21.72
N ASP A 80 0.79 29.09 -21.35
CA ASP A 80 1.92 30.00 -21.51
C ASP A 80 3.12 29.26 -22.08
N SER A 81 3.28 29.53 -23.38
CA SER A 81 4.46 29.48 -24.26
C SER A 81 5.67 28.58 -23.93
N SER A 82 5.79 27.57 -24.80
CA SER A 82 6.99 27.17 -25.56
C SER A 82 8.35 27.10 -24.86
N SER A 83 8.72 25.88 -24.48
CA SER A 83 10.07 25.37 -24.75
C SER A 83 9.99 23.86 -25.05
N GLN A 84 10.02 23.51 -26.33
CA GLN A 84 10.04 22.12 -26.81
C GLN A 84 11.40 21.48 -26.52
N ASP A 85 11.46 20.52 -25.59
CA ASP A 85 12.44 19.42 -25.65
C ASP A 85 11.64 18.18 -26.07
N ASP A 86 11.49 17.99 -27.39
CA ASP A 86 10.73 16.90 -28.04
C ASP A 86 11.41 15.53 -27.90
N ARG A 87 12.05 15.25 -26.75
CA ARG A 87 12.56 13.90 -26.48
C ARG A 87 11.43 13.05 -25.91
N PRO A 88 11.00 11.98 -26.61
CA PRO A 88 9.99 11.07 -26.09
C PRO A 88 10.48 10.56 -24.73
N VAL A 89 9.58 10.54 -23.75
CA VAL A 89 9.89 10.09 -22.38
C VAL A 89 10.08 8.57 -22.38
N LYS A 90 11.13 8.10 -23.04
CA LYS A 90 11.57 6.71 -23.03
C LYS A 90 11.99 6.37 -21.60
N ASN A 91 11.40 5.33 -21.04
CA ASN A 91 11.60 4.77 -19.70
C ASN A 91 10.85 5.43 -18.53
N GLN A 92 9.52 5.45 -18.61
CA GLN A 92 8.71 5.53 -17.39
C GLN A 92 8.57 4.10 -16.83
N LYS A 93 9.48 3.69 -15.95
CA LYS A 93 9.34 2.48 -15.14
C LYS A 93 9.08 2.85 -13.68
N LEU A 94 8.31 2.03 -12.96
CA LEU A 94 8.08 2.15 -11.52
C LEU A 94 8.46 0.84 -10.84
N ARG A 95 9.30 0.92 -9.82
CA ARG A 95 9.67 -0.22 -8.99
C ARG A 95 8.99 -0.11 -7.64
N ILE A 96 8.15 -1.09 -7.33
CA ILE A 96 7.26 -1.11 -6.18
C ILE A 96 7.60 -2.32 -5.32
N VAL A 97 7.81 -2.09 -4.03
CA VAL A 97 7.84 -3.15 -3.03
C VAL A 97 6.54 -3.13 -2.24
N THR A 98 5.94 -4.29 -2.01
CA THR A 98 4.88 -4.47 -1.00
C THR A 98 5.25 -5.53 0.02
N TRP A 99 4.96 -5.29 1.30
CA TRP A 99 5.30 -6.21 2.38
C TRP A 99 4.42 -6.03 3.63
N ASN A 100 3.73 -7.09 4.06
CA ASN A 100 3.13 -7.16 5.39
C ASN A 100 4.25 -7.35 6.43
N VAL A 101 4.40 -6.41 7.37
CA VAL A 101 5.51 -6.39 8.34
C VAL A 101 5.20 -7.06 9.68
N ASP A 102 4.07 -7.77 9.79
CA ASP A 102 3.64 -8.54 10.95
C ASP A 102 3.65 -7.70 12.24
N ALA A 103 2.55 -7.00 12.51
CA ALA A 103 2.45 -6.15 13.70
C ALA A 103 2.56 -6.94 15.00
N ALA A 104 2.18 -8.22 14.97
CA ALA A 104 2.05 -9.08 16.14
C ALA A 104 3.36 -9.75 16.55
N GLY A 105 4.29 -9.91 15.61
CA GLY A 105 5.54 -10.59 15.89
C GLY A 105 6.48 -9.86 16.86
N ILE A 106 7.37 -10.64 17.45
CA ILE A 106 8.32 -10.17 18.46
C ILE A 106 9.33 -9.17 17.89
N ARG A 107 9.80 -8.25 18.73
CA ARG A 107 10.85 -7.26 18.37
C ARG A 107 10.52 -6.43 17.10
N PRO A 108 9.34 -5.79 17.03
CA PRO A 108 8.89 -5.06 15.84
C PRO A 108 9.89 -3.99 15.37
N ARG A 109 10.59 -3.33 16.31
CA ARG A 109 11.63 -2.33 16.01
C ARG A 109 12.83 -2.89 15.26
N ALA A 110 13.36 -4.02 15.71
CA ALA A 110 14.55 -4.62 15.09
C ALA A 110 14.21 -5.19 13.70
N ARG A 111 13.03 -5.82 13.59
CA ARG A 111 12.55 -6.39 12.32
C ARG A 111 12.32 -5.33 11.26
N ILE A 112 11.60 -4.25 11.59
CA ILE A 112 11.35 -3.18 10.61
C ILE A 112 12.64 -2.45 10.22
N ALA A 113 13.58 -2.26 11.14
CA ALA A 113 14.88 -1.65 10.82
C ALA A 113 15.67 -2.49 9.81
N ALA A 114 15.74 -3.80 10.01
CA ALA A 114 16.42 -4.72 9.11
C ALA A 114 15.69 -4.87 7.77
N LEU A 115 14.35 -4.91 7.78
CA LEU A 115 13.52 -4.95 6.56
C LEU A 115 13.71 -3.68 5.73
N LEU A 116 13.69 -2.49 6.34
CA LEU A 116 14.00 -1.24 5.64
C LEU A 116 15.44 -1.22 5.11
N ALA A 117 16.42 -1.69 5.88
CA ALA A 117 17.80 -1.76 5.41
C ALA A 117 17.91 -2.64 4.15
N HIS A 118 17.22 -3.78 4.12
CA HIS A 118 17.14 -4.66 2.97
C HIS A 118 16.49 -3.96 1.77
N ILE A 119 15.26 -3.45 1.90
CA ILE A 119 14.53 -2.80 0.80
C ILE A 119 15.34 -1.63 0.23
N LEU A 120 15.91 -0.78 1.10
CA LEU A 120 16.67 0.39 0.67
C LEU A 120 18.04 0.02 0.08
N SER A 121 18.53 -1.21 0.27
CA SER A 121 19.78 -1.70 -0.34
C SER A 121 19.58 -2.36 -1.71
N LEU A 122 18.33 -2.56 -2.14
CA LEU A 122 18.04 -3.15 -3.44
C LEU A 122 18.68 -2.32 -4.56
N SER A 123 19.20 -3.01 -5.57
CA SER A 123 19.74 -2.44 -6.79
C SER A 123 19.03 -3.08 -8.00
N PRO A 124 18.42 -2.29 -8.90
CA PRO A 124 18.28 -0.83 -8.86
C PRO A 124 17.55 -0.31 -7.60
N PRO A 125 17.43 1.01 -7.34
CA PRO A 125 16.64 1.51 -6.23
C PRO A 125 15.12 1.30 -6.46
N VAL A 126 14.37 1.26 -5.37
CA VAL A 126 12.90 1.17 -5.35
C VAL A 126 12.29 2.57 -5.35
N ASP A 127 11.16 2.75 -6.04
CA ASP A 127 10.45 4.03 -6.15
C ASP A 127 9.33 4.16 -5.11
N VAL A 128 8.61 3.06 -4.86
CA VAL A 128 7.41 3.00 -4.01
C VAL A 128 7.53 1.84 -3.01
N ILE A 129 7.22 2.10 -1.74
CA ILE A 129 7.15 1.05 -0.71
C ILE A 129 5.75 1.06 -0.09
N PHE A 130 5.04 -0.06 -0.18
CA PHE A 130 3.79 -0.34 0.51
C PHE A 130 4.06 -1.26 1.68
N LEU A 131 3.72 -0.82 2.89
CA LEU A 131 3.81 -1.65 4.09
C LEU A 131 2.41 -1.85 4.67
N GLN A 132 2.10 -3.08 5.04
CA GLN A 132 0.90 -3.46 5.79
C GLN A 132 1.30 -3.86 7.22
N GLU A 133 0.36 -3.79 8.16
CA GLU A 133 0.62 -4.12 9.57
C GLU A 133 1.74 -3.30 10.25
N VAL A 134 1.88 -2.03 9.85
CA VAL A 134 2.82 -1.15 10.54
C VAL A 134 2.23 -0.78 11.91
N SER A 135 2.83 -1.29 12.98
CA SER A 135 2.51 -0.88 14.36
C SER A 135 3.05 0.51 14.68
N LYS A 136 2.54 1.17 15.73
CA LYS A 136 3.05 2.50 16.16
C LYS A 136 4.56 2.49 16.47
N LEU A 137 5.05 1.39 17.04
CA LEU A 137 6.48 1.22 17.32
C LEU A 137 7.30 1.08 16.04
N ALA A 138 6.77 0.35 15.05
CA ALA A 138 7.42 0.20 13.75
C ALA A 138 7.43 1.52 12.98
N LEU A 139 6.31 2.27 13.01
CA LEU A 139 6.23 3.61 12.40
C LEU A 139 7.29 4.55 12.98
N GLY A 140 7.48 4.56 14.30
CA GLY A 140 8.54 5.36 14.93
C GLY A 140 9.93 5.07 14.34
N VAL A 141 10.28 3.79 14.18
CA VAL A 141 11.57 3.39 13.59
C VAL A 141 11.67 3.77 12.11
N ILE A 142 10.59 3.62 11.33
CA ILE A 142 10.56 4.05 9.92
C ILE A 142 10.84 5.55 9.83
N LEU A 143 10.16 6.36 10.65
CA LEU A 143 10.24 7.82 10.65
C LEU A 143 11.53 8.35 11.29
N GLU A 144 12.24 7.55 12.07
CA GLU A 144 13.56 7.84 12.65
C GLU A 144 14.72 7.45 11.73
N ASN A 145 14.49 6.57 10.76
CA ASN A 145 15.52 6.11 9.85
C ASN A 145 16.10 7.25 9.00
N THR A 146 17.43 7.43 9.05
CA THR A 146 18.12 8.55 8.40
C THR A 146 17.99 8.53 6.87
N ARG A 147 17.96 7.35 6.25
CA ARG A 147 17.79 7.19 4.79
C ARG A 147 16.35 7.51 4.37
N VAL A 148 15.36 7.13 5.19
CA VAL A 148 13.95 7.49 4.98
C VAL A 148 13.78 9.01 5.06
N ARG A 149 14.25 9.63 6.15
CA ARG A 149 14.22 11.09 6.34
C ARG A 149 14.88 11.86 5.20
N ALA A 150 16.02 11.38 4.70
CA ALA A 150 16.75 12.06 3.64
C ALA A 150 16.05 11.96 2.28
N SER A 151 15.39 10.85 1.98
CA SER A 151 15.08 10.49 0.58
C SER A 151 13.64 10.04 0.33
N TRP A 152 12.73 10.11 1.29
CA TRP A 152 11.37 9.60 1.14
C TRP A 152 10.29 10.56 1.64
N PHE A 153 9.18 10.61 0.93
CA PHE A 153 7.90 11.11 1.42
C PHE A 153 7.16 9.99 2.15
N SER A 154 6.34 10.34 3.14
CA SER A 154 5.51 9.40 3.90
C SER A 154 4.04 9.82 3.89
N THR A 155 3.13 8.86 3.79
CA THR A 155 1.70 9.11 4.00
C THR A 155 1.38 9.44 5.46
N ASP A 156 2.18 8.95 6.40
CA ASP A 156 1.93 9.03 7.84
C ASP A 156 3.14 9.63 8.56
N ARG A 157 2.91 10.63 9.42
CA ARG A 157 3.92 11.17 10.36
C ARG A 157 3.78 10.64 11.79
N ASP A 158 2.63 10.03 12.08
CA ASP A 158 2.24 9.47 13.36
C ASP A 158 1.02 8.53 13.15
N GLY A 159 0.56 7.88 14.22
CA GLY A 159 -0.60 6.97 14.15
C GLY A 159 -1.97 7.63 14.31
N SER A 160 -2.10 8.96 14.19
CA SER A 160 -3.36 9.68 14.43
C SER A 160 -4.46 9.34 13.41
N ARG A 161 -4.09 8.95 12.19
CA ARG A 161 -5.03 8.63 11.09
C ARG A 161 -5.53 7.19 11.09
N TRP A 162 -5.11 6.38 12.06
CA TRP A 162 -5.41 4.94 12.08
C TRP A 162 -6.76 4.60 12.72
N SER A 163 -7.59 5.60 13.04
CA SER A 163 -8.94 5.38 13.59
C SER A 163 -8.97 4.46 14.82
N GLY A 164 -7.94 4.53 15.67
CA GLY A 164 -7.80 3.69 16.87
C GLY A 164 -7.26 2.27 16.63
N GLN A 165 -6.96 1.90 15.40
CA GLN A 165 -6.37 0.59 15.08
C GLN A 165 -4.94 0.46 15.64
N PRO A 166 -4.53 -0.75 16.07
CA PRO A 166 -3.18 -0.98 16.61
C PRO A 166 -2.07 -0.90 15.55
N PHE A 167 -2.44 -1.07 14.29
CA PHE A 167 -1.56 -1.00 13.13
C PHE A 167 -2.32 -0.50 11.90
N ALA A 168 -1.60 -0.05 10.87
CA ALA A 168 -2.19 0.40 9.62
C ALA A 168 -1.25 0.20 8.43
N ASN A 169 -1.75 0.54 7.24
CA ASN A 169 -0.96 0.64 6.03
C ASN A 169 -0.19 1.96 5.99
N VAL A 170 1.06 1.92 5.51
CA VAL A 170 1.93 3.09 5.29
C VAL A 170 2.53 3.00 3.89
N THR A 171 2.57 4.12 3.19
CA THR A 171 3.21 4.21 1.86
C THR A 171 4.35 5.22 1.91
N LEU A 172 5.50 4.84 1.34
CA LEU A 172 6.65 5.71 1.14
C LEU A 172 6.91 5.91 -0.35
N LEU A 173 7.19 7.15 -0.76
CA LEU A 173 7.56 7.50 -2.14
C LEU A 173 8.95 8.14 -2.19
N SER A 174 9.80 7.65 -3.10
CA SER A 174 11.18 8.12 -3.24
C SER A 174 11.26 9.54 -3.78
N ARG A 175 11.95 10.45 -3.08
CA ARG A 175 12.22 11.83 -3.51
C ARG A 175 13.12 11.88 -4.76
N ALA A 176 13.78 10.78 -5.12
CA ALA A 176 14.50 10.68 -6.39
C ALA A 176 13.54 10.61 -7.58
N ARG A 177 12.37 9.98 -7.41
CA ARG A 177 11.39 9.72 -8.46
C ARG A 177 10.18 10.65 -8.42
N PHE A 178 9.87 11.19 -7.24
CA PHE A 178 8.70 12.03 -7.00
C PHE A 178 9.09 13.42 -6.46
N CYS A 179 8.25 14.43 -6.70
CA CYS A 179 8.38 15.76 -6.12
C CYS A 179 6.99 16.38 -5.84
N HIS A 180 6.92 17.35 -4.94
CA HIS A 180 5.67 18.07 -4.64
C HIS A 180 5.58 19.45 -5.31
N ASN A 181 6.68 19.95 -5.88
CA ASN A 181 6.73 21.24 -6.56
C ASN A 181 6.84 21.03 -8.08
N VAL A 182 5.85 21.54 -8.82
CA VAL A 182 5.75 21.44 -10.29
C VAL A 182 6.94 22.14 -10.98
N ASP A 183 7.51 23.19 -10.38
CA ASP A 183 8.68 23.89 -10.93
C ASP A 183 9.94 23.00 -10.95
N MET A 184 10.00 21.97 -10.09
CA MET A 184 11.10 21.00 -10.05
C MET A 184 10.97 19.91 -11.13
N VAL A 185 9.79 19.71 -11.70
CA VAL A 185 9.51 18.70 -12.75
C VAL A 185 10.28 19.02 -14.03
N ARG A 186 10.32 20.31 -14.39
CA ARG A 186 10.98 20.80 -15.62
C ARG A 186 12.50 20.57 -15.65
N ARG A 187 13.12 20.25 -14.50
CA ARG A 187 14.58 20.06 -14.39
C ARG A 187 15.01 18.61 -14.16
N GLY A 188 14.08 17.70 -13.88
CA GLY A 188 14.38 16.30 -13.65
C GLY A 188 13.10 15.48 -13.73
N ARG A 189 13.09 14.48 -14.62
CA ARG A 189 11.99 13.58 -15.02
C ARG A 189 11.31 12.86 -13.83
N LYS A 190 10.69 13.63 -12.93
CA LYS A 190 10.01 13.22 -11.71
C LYS A 190 8.51 13.33 -11.90
N MET A 191 7.77 12.48 -11.21
CA MET A 191 6.31 12.59 -11.13
C MET A 191 5.90 13.52 -9.98
N VAL A 192 4.81 14.24 -10.16
CA VAL A 192 4.27 15.14 -9.14
C VAL A 192 3.41 14.37 -8.16
N LEU A 193 3.58 14.63 -6.87
CA LEU A 193 2.70 14.09 -5.83
C LEU A 193 1.28 14.65 -5.99
N GLY A 194 0.31 13.76 -6.09
CA GLY A 194 -1.11 14.08 -6.00
C GLY A 194 -1.66 13.82 -4.59
N ARG A 195 -2.97 13.61 -4.50
CA ARG A 195 -3.70 13.43 -3.24
C ARG A 195 -3.33 12.13 -2.51
N VAL A 196 -3.43 12.16 -1.18
CA VAL A 196 -3.45 10.95 -0.33
C VAL A 196 -4.78 10.88 0.40
N TYR A 197 -5.40 9.71 0.40
CA TYR A 197 -6.67 9.49 1.08
C TYR A 197 -6.85 8.02 1.44
N ARG A 198 -7.69 7.75 2.44
CA ARG A 198 -8.06 6.40 2.85
C ARG A 198 -9.52 6.16 2.50
N ILE A 199 -9.79 5.15 1.66
CA ILE A 199 -11.15 4.69 1.39
C ILE A 199 -11.55 3.73 2.50
N LYS A 200 -12.61 4.07 3.25
CA LYS A 200 -13.20 3.19 4.25
C LYS A 200 -14.23 2.31 3.58
N TYR A 201 -14.06 1.00 3.73
CA TYR A 201 -15.02 0.00 3.29
C TYR A 201 -15.46 -0.86 4.48
N LYS A 202 -16.54 -1.63 4.28
CA LYS A 202 -17.01 -2.58 5.29
C LYS A 202 -15.89 -3.58 5.62
N SER A 203 -15.54 -3.67 6.89
CA SER A 203 -14.45 -4.50 7.38
C SER A 203 -14.72 -4.98 8.81
N ARG A 204 -14.36 -6.22 9.13
CA ARG A 204 -14.37 -6.76 10.49
C ARG A 204 -13.20 -6.28 11.35
N TYR A 205 -12.11 -5.85 10.70
CA TYR A 205 -10.84 -5.50 11.34
C TYR A 205 -10.49 -4.01 11.17
N GLY A 206 -11.46 -3.18 10.76
CA GLY A 206 -11.24 -1.75 10.52
C GLY A 206 -10.22 -1.46 9.41
N ARG A 207 -10.14 -2.34 8.40
CA ARG A 207 -9.28 -2.20 7.23
C ARG A 207 -9.70 -1.01 6.34
N ASP A 208 -8.74 -0.46 5.63
CA ASP A 208 -8.94 0.56 4.60
C ASP A 208 -7.98 0.38 3.43
N ALA A 209 -8.30 1.02 2.30
CA ALA A 209 -7.37 1.19 1.18
C ALA A 209 -6.69 2.55 1.30
N LEU A 210 -5.36 2.57 1.39
CA LEU A 210 -4.56 3.79 1.39
C LEU A 210 -4.22 4.15 -0.06
N CYS A 211 -4.90 5.15 -0.60
CA CYS A 211 -4.78 5.62 -1.97
C CYS A 211 -3.87 6.84 -2.05
N CYS A 212 -3.01 6.86 -3.06
CA CYS A 212 -2.06 7.91 -3.37
C CYS A 212 -2.11 8.16 -4.88
N ASP A 213 -2.33 9.39 -5.31
CA ASP A 213 -2.25 9.77 -6.72
C ASP A 213 -0.87 10.36 -7.04
N VAL A 214 -0.35 10.10 -8.23
CA VAL A 214 0.86 10.74 -8.77
C VAL A 214 0.60 11.15 -10.22
N HIS A 215 1.11 12.31 -10.63
CA HIS A 215 0.88 12.87 -11.95
C HIS A 215 2.16 12.80 -12.79
N VAL A 216 1.99 12.39 -14.03
CA VAL A 216 3.05 12.32 -15.04
C VAL A 216 2.87 13.50 -15.99
N ASP A 217 3.96 14.21 -16.26
CA ASP A 217 3.95 15.24 -17.30
C ASP A 217 3.77 14.57 -18.67
N SER A 218 2.62 14.78 -19.30
CA SER A 218 2.32 14.29 -20.64
C SER A 218 3.00 15.18 -21.67
N CYS A 219 4.12 14.72 -22.25
CA CYS A 219 4.68 15.35 -23.44
C CYS A 219 3.70 15.21 -24.63
N SER A 220 2.85 16.22 -24.81
CA SER A 220 2.36 16.86 -26.05
C SER A 220 1.97 16.06 -27.32
N CYS A 221 1.85 14.73 -27.30
CA CYS A 221 1.51 13.97 -28.51
C CYS A 221 0.09 13.36 -28.52
N ALA A 222 -0.71 13.53 -27.47
CA ALA A 222 -2.09 13.05 -27.41
C ALA A 222 -3.05 14.23 -27.14
N PRO A 223 -4.30 14.20 -27.64
CA PRO A 223 -5.29 15.24 -27.37
C PRO A 223 -5.36 15.54 -25.86
N GLN A 224 -5.23 16.83 -25.52
CA GLN A 224 -5.14 17.39 -24.18
C GLN A 224 -6.45 17.23 -23.38
N THR A 225 -6.81 16.01 -22.97
CA THR A 225 -8.02 15.82 -22.14
C THR A 225 -7.81 15.09 -20.82
N ASP A 226 -6.68 14.41 -20.58
CA ASP A 226 -6.46 13.72 -19.31
C ASP A 226 -5.04 13.95 -18.77
N ASP A 227 -4.92 14.70 -17.67
CA ASP A 227 -3.76 14.63 -16.80
C ASP A 227 -3.50 13.15 -16.48
N ALA A 228 -2.33 12.63 -16.87
CA ALA A 228 -1.99 11.21 -16.73
C ALA A 228 -1.72 10.86 -15.26
N CYS A 229 -2.79 10.79 -14.47
CA CYS A 229 -2.79 10.34 -13.10
C CYS A 229 -2.51 8.83 -13.05
N VAL A 230 -1.59 8.43 -12.19
CA VAL A 230 -1.37 7.04 -11.80
C VAL A 230 -1.79 6.90 -10.36
N ARG A 231 -2.77 6.03 -10.10
CA ARG A 231 -3.24 5.74 -8.75
C ARG A 231 -2.47 4.57 -8.15
N LEU A 232 -1.94 4.79 -6.96
CA LEU A 232 -1.18 3.83 -6.15
C LEU A 232 -2.04 3.46 -4.93
N ILE A 233 -2.39 2.19 -4.75
CA ILE A 233 -3.26 1.74 -3.65
C ILE A 233 -2.55 0.66 -2.82
N ASN A 234 -2.38 0.93 -1.53
CA ASN A 234 -1.85 -0.02 -0.54
C ASN A 234 -3.01 -0.61 0.27
N VAL A 235 -3.20 -1.93 0.20
CA VAL A 235 -4.30 -2.64 0.86
C VAL A 235 -3.82 -3.69 1.87
N HIS A 236 -4.63 -3.87 2.91
CA HIS A 236 -4.63 -5.07 3.72
C HIS A 236 -6.10 -5.46 3.88
N LEU A 237 -6.52 -6.51 3.17
CA LEU A 237 -7.94 -6.92 3.15
C LEU A 237 -8.33 -7.68 4.44
N ASP A 238 -9.62 -7.95 4.61
CA ASP A 238 -10.11 -8.66 5.79
C ASP A 238 -9.44 -10.04 5.93
N SER A 239 -8.86 -10.31 7.10
CA SER A 239 -8.16 -11.56 7.38
C SER A 239 -9.13 -12.69 7.77
N ARG A 240 -8.65 -13.94 7.74
CA ARG A 240 -9.37 -15.18 8.12
C ARG A 240 -10.55 -15.57 7.22
N ALA A 241 -10.85 -16.86 7.22
CA ALA A 241 -11.92 -17.48 6.43
C ALA A 241 -13.29 -17.36 7.14
N ILE A 242 -13.78 -16.13 7.34
CA ILE A 242 -15.09 -15.87 7.97
C ILE A 242 -16.15 -15.63 6.89
N GLN A 243 -17.27 -16.36 6.96
CA GLN A 243 -18.43 -16.19 6.07
C GLN A 243 -19.56 -15.38 6.76
N PRO A 244 -20.22 -14.44 6.06
CA PRO A 244 -19.90 -13.97 4.71
C PRO A 244 -18.58 -13.19 4.68
N SER A 245 -17.79 -13.39 3.62
CA SER A 245 -16.56 -12.63 3.35
C SER A 245 -16.88 -11.16 3.08
N HIS A 246 -15.95 -10.28 3.42
CA HIS A 246 -16.00 -8.87 2.99
C HIS A 246 -15.01 -8.57 1.87
N ARG A 247 -14.01 -9.44 1.64
CA ARG A 247 -12.97 -9.22 0.63
C ARG A 247 -13.51 -8.96 -0.78
N PRO A 248 -14.56 -9.65 -1.27
CA PRO A 248 -15.12 -9.34 -2.59
C PRO A 248 -15.53 -7.87 -2.74
N ALA A 249 -16.30 -7.33 -1.79
CA ALA A 249 -16.72 -5.93 -1.81
C ALA A 249 -15.55 -4.95 -1.63
N GLN A 250 -14.51 -5.35 -0.87
CA GLN A 250 -13.29 -4.55 -0.69
C GLN A 250 -12.52 -4.44 -2.01
N VAL A 251 -12.34 -5.55 -2.74
CA VAL A 251 -11.66 -5.55 -4.06
C VAL A 251 -12.47 -4.78 -5.09
N VAL A 252 -13.80 -4.91 -5.12
CA VAL A 252 -14.68 -4.11 -6.00
C VAL A 252 -14.47 -2.61 -5.77
N THR A 253 -14.39 -2.18 -4.51
CA THR A 253 -14.16 -0.78 -4.15
C THR A 253 -12.82 -0.27 -4.69
N VAL A 254 -11.76 -1.06 -4.50
CA VAL A 254 -10.41 -0.74 -4.97
C VAL A 254 -10.33 -0.72 -6.50
N ALA A 255 -10.95 -1.69 -7.17
CA ALA A 255 -10.97 -1.78 -8.62
C ALA A 255 -11.73 -0.61 -9.25
N SER A 256 -12.83 -0.17 -8.63
CA SER A 256 -13.54 1.06 -9.05
C SER A 256 -12.62 2.28 -8.94
N ALA A 257 -11.92 2.44 -7.80
CA ALA A 257 -11.00 3.54 -7.61
C ALA A 257 -9.85 3.52 -8.63
N LEU A 258 -9.33 2.36 -9.02
CA LEU A 258 -8.33 2.26 -10.08
C LEU A 258 -8.90 2.62 -11.46
N ARG A 259 -10.12 2.15 -11.77
CA ARG A 259 -10.79 2.43 -13.05
C ARG A 259 -11.09 3.90 -13.25
N GLU A 260 -11.49 4.60 -12.18
CA GLU A 260 -11.70 6.05 -12.19
C GLU A 260 -10.43 6.84 -12.52
N ALA A 261 -9.26 6.35 -12.10
CA ALA A 261 -7.99 6.94 -12.48
C ALA A 261 -7.54 6.58 -13.90
N GLY A 262 -8.20 5.60 -14.55
CA GLY A 262 -7.82 5.03 -15.84
C GLY A 262 -6.53 4.19 -15.82
N ARG A 263 -5.66 4.40 -14.82
CA ARG A 263 -4.33 3.80 -14.71
C ARG A 263 -3.89 3.70 -13.26
N GLY A 264 -3.34 2.57 -12.87
CA GLY A 264 -2.78 2.42 -11.53
C GLY A 264 -2.48 0.99 -11.12
N VAL A 265 -2.12 0.87 -9.86
CA VAL A 265 -1.72 -0.38 -9.20
C VAL A 265 -2.33 -0.44 -7.81
N VAL A 266 -2.86 -1.59 -7.46
CA VAL A 266 -3.09 -1.99 -6.07
C VAL A 266 -2.08 -3.08 -5.71
N ALA A 267 -1.46 -2.95 -4.54
CA ALA A 267 -0.63 -4.01 -4.00
C ALA A 267 -0.74 -4.08 -2.47
N GLY A 268 -0.51 -5.27 -1.93
CA GLY A 268 -0.64 -5.52 -0.50
C GLY A 268 -1.05 -6.94 -0.18
N ASP A 269 -1.51 -7.13 1.05
CA ASP A 269 -1.99 -8.40 1.55
C ASP A 269 -3.48 -8.55 1.22
N PHE A 270 -3.79 -9.41 0.25
CA PHE A 270 -5.15 -9.68 -0.21
C PHE A 270 -5.86 -10.71 0.65
N ASN A 271 -5.14 -11.47 1.50
CA ASN A 271 -5.69 -12.53 2.33
C ASN A 271 -6.66 -13.49 1.58
N PRO A 272 -6.31 -14.09 0.42
CA PRO A 272 -7.13 -15.07 -0.27
C PRO A 272 -7.21 -16.40 0.50
N VAL A 273 -8.10 -16.45 1.49
CA VAL A 273 -8.22 -17.56 2.44
C VAL A 273 -9.45 -18.41 2.21
N LEU A 274 -10.35 -18.01 1.32
CA LEU A 274 -11.53 -18.74 0.84
C LEU A 274 -11.42 -19.02 -0.67
N PRO A 275 -12.10 -20.05 -1.20
CA PRO A 275 -12.09 -20.37 -2.64
C PRO A 275 -12.56 -19.20 -3.52
N GLU A 276 -13.57 -18.45 -3.07
CA GLU A 276 -14.06 -17.26 -3.77
C GLU A 276 -13.02 -16.14 -3.91
N ASP A 277 -11.91 -16.19 -3.16
CA ASP A 277 -10.87 -15.18 -3.22
C ASP A 277 -9.87 -15.41 -4.37
N GLU A 278 -9.88 -16.61 -4.99
CA GLU A 278 -8.88 -17.02 -5.97
C GLU A 278 -8.88 -16.11 -7.20
N THR A 279 -10.07 -15.79 -7.71
CA THR A 279 -10.31 -15.03 -8.95
C THR A 279 -10.66 -13.56 -8.72
N LEU A 280 -10.61 -13.06 -7.47
CA LEU A 280 -11.09 -11.70 -7.16
C LEU A 280 -10.41 -10.59 -7.97
N VAL A 281 -9.15 -10.78 -8.37
CA VAL A 281 -8.42 -9.78 -9.16
C VAL A 281 -8.99 -9.74 -10.58
N GLU A 282 -9.07 -10.91 -11.22
CA GLU A 282 -9.53 -11.10 -12.58
C GLU A 282 -11.01 -10.78 -12.74
N ASP A 283 -11.85 -11.20 -11.79
CA ASP A 283 -13.30 -10.93 -11.76
C ASP A 283 -13.62 -9.43 -11.69
N ASN A 284 -12.67 -8.61 -11.23
CA ASN A 284 -12.79 -7.16 -11.17
C ASN A 284 -12.13 -6.44 -12.36
N GLY A 285 -11.67 -7.18 -13.37
CA GLY A 285 -11.05 -6.64 -14.58
C GLY A 285 -9.66 -6.07 -14.35
N LEU A 286 -8.97 -6.51 -13.28
CA LEU A 286 -7.57 -6.15 -13.01
C LEU A 286 -6.64 -7.25 -13.51
N VAL A 287 -5.41 -6.88 -13.84
CA VAL A 287 -4.36 -7.84 -14.23
C VAL A 287 -3.53 -8.20 -13.01
N ASP A 288 -3.51 -9.48 -12.60
CA ASP A 288 -2.62 -9.99 -11.56
C ASP A 288 -1.19 -10.11 -12.11
N ALA A 289 -0.28 -9.28 -11.61
CA ALA A 289 1.09 -9.20 -12.11
C ALA A 289 1.87 -10.51 -11.98
N TRP A 290 1.59 -11.31 -10.93
CA TRP A 290 2.22 -12.62 -10.78
C TRP A 290 1.73 -13.59 -11.85
N THR A 291 0.41 -13.68 -12.02
CA THR A 291 -0.19 -14.54 -13.04
C THR A 291 0.28 -14.14 -14.44
N GLU A 292 0.37 -12.84 -14.73
CA GLU A 292 0.81 -12.32 -16.02
C GLU A 292 2.26 -12.71 -16.36
N LYS A 293 3.18 -12.62 -15.40
CA LYS A 293 4.62 -12.86 -15.64
C LYS A 293 5.11 -14.26 -15.33
N CYS A 294 4.48 -14.93 -14.38
CA CYS A 294 4.92 -16.21 -13.86
C CYS A 294 3.94 -17.34 -14.18
N GLY A 295 2.78 -17.04 -14.79
CA GLY A 295 1.76 -18.03 -15.11
C GLY A 295 1.28 -18.77 -13.86
N SER A 296 1.33 -20.10 -13.91
CA SER A 296 0.94 -20.98 -12.81
C SER A 296 2.05 -21.24 -11.78
N MET A 297 3.23 -20.62 -11.91
CA MET A 297 4.32 -20.82 -10.96
C MET A 297 3.90 -20.39 -9.55
N ARG A 298 4.30 -21.17 -8.54
CA ARG A 298 3.98 -20.90 -7.14
C ARG A 298 4.68 -19.61 -6.68
N GLY A 299 3.90 -18.58 -6.38
CA GLY A 299 4.36 -17.31 -5.80
C GLY A 299 4.02 -17.18 -4.34
N HIS A 300 4.35 -18.17 -3.52
CA HIS A 300 3.96 -18.15 -2.11
C HIS A 300 4.66 -17.00 -1.37
N THR A 301 3.86 -16.14 -0.76
CA THR A 301 4.35 -15.00 0.01
C THR A 301 4.14 -15.19 1.50
N TRP A 302 3.31 -16.14 1.92
CA TRP A 302 3.08 -16.45 3.32
C TRP A 302 3.33 -17.92 3.61
N ARG A 303 3.84 -18.21 4.80
CA ARG A 303 4.03 -19.57 5.30
C ARG A 303 3.48 -19.70 6.71
N ASP A 304 2.69 -20.73 6.92
CA ASP A 304 2.30 -21.11 8.27
C ASP A 304 3.53 -21.65 9.01
N THR A 305 3.98 -20.89 10.01
CA THR A 305 5.14 -21.26 10.84
C THR A 305 4.77 -22.23 11.96
N SER A 306 3.48 -22.49 12.18
CA SER A 306 2.99 -23.45 13.17
C SER A 306 2.96 -24.89 12.65
N ALA A 307 2.95 -25.07 11.33
CA ALA A 307 2.95 -26.37 10.68
C ALA A 307 4.39 -26.85 10.39
N SER A 308 4.79 -27.97 10.97
CA SER A 308 6.11 -28.59 10.73
C SER A 308 6.07 -29.63 9.60
N GLY A 309 7.15 -29.74 8.82
CA GLY A 309 7.30 -30.81 7.82
C GLY A 309 6.56 -30.54 6.49
N GLU A 310 6.02 -31.60 5.88
CA GLU A 310 5.29 -31.52 4.60
C GLU A 310 3.97 -30.73 4.71
N GLU A 311 3.32 -30.74 5.88
CA GLU A 311 2.14 -29.92 6.19
C GLU A 311 2.42 -28.41 6.07
N GLY A 312 3.60 -27.95 6.53
CA GLY A 312 4.01 -26.55 6.39
C GLY A 312 4.27 -26.13 4.94
N ARG A 313 4.68 -27.06 4.07
CA ARG A 313 4.77 -26.82 2.61
C ARG A 313 3.38 -26.70 1.97
N CYS A 314 2.40 -27.43 2.48
CA CYS A 314 1.00 -27.39 2.03
C CYS A 314 0.27 -26.12 2.53
N ALA A 315 0.69 -25.56 3.66
CA ALA A 315 0.13 -24.35 4.26
C ALA A 315 0.70 -23.02 3.69
N SER A 316 1.61 -23.09 2.73
CA SER A 316 2.15 -21.89 2.07
C SER A 316 1.15 -21.32 1.07
N ARG A 317 0.88 -20.00 1.13
CA ARG A 317 -0.14 -19.35 0.29
C ARG A 317 0.40 -18.07 -0.35
N ARG A 318 -0.14 -17.70 -1.50
CA ARG A 318 0.11 -16.41 -2.16
C ARG A 318 -0.86 -15.38 -1.59
N MET A 319 -0.52 -14.83 -0.42
CA MET A 319 -1.38 -13.89 0.29
C MET A 319 -1.30 -12.49 -0.30
N ASP A 320 -0.08 -12.10 -0.66
CA ASP A 320 0.24 -10.79 -1.17
C ASP A 320 0.11 -10.81 -2.70
N LYS A 321 -0.49 -9.75 -3.25
CA LYS A 321 -0.68 -9.59 -4.69
C LYS A 321 -0.29 -8.19 -5.14
N VAL A 322 0.06 -8.08 -6.42
CA VAL A 322 0.18 -6.82 -7.17
C VAL A 322 -0.78 -6.93 -8.34
N ALA A 323 -1.76 -6.04 -8.43
CA ALA A 323 -2.72 -6.02 -9.52
C ALA A 323 -2.79 -4.62 -10.15
N VAL A 324 -2.91 -4.58 -11.48
CA VAL A 324 -2.79 -3.33 -12.25
C VAL A 324 -3.97 -3.10 -13.19
N THR A 325 -4.18 -1.83 -13.55
CA THR A 325 -4.99 -1.42 -14.70
C THR A 325 -4.23 -0.37 -15.49
N GLY A 326 -4.27 -0.46 -16.82
CA GLY A 326 -3.63 0.51 -17.71
C GLY A 326 -2.10 0.59 -17.60
N LEU A 327 -1.42 -0.32 -16.90
CA LEU A 327 0.05 -0.40 -16.80
C LEU A 327 0.51 -1.76 -17.33
N ASP A 328 1.69 -1.79 -17.93
CA ASP A 328 2.35 -3.03 -18.31
C ASP A 328 3.16 -3.54 -17.12
N VAL A 329 3.05 -4.83 -16.81
CA VAL A 329 3.97 -5.47 -15.87
C VAL A 329 5.25 -5.78 -16.63
N GLU A 330 6.41 -5.57 -16.03
CA GLU A 330 7.71 -5.87 -16.64
C GLU A 330 8.36 -7.08 -15.97
N ALA A 331 8.34 -7.07 -14.63
CA ALA A 331 8.93 -8.12 -13.81
C ALA A 331 8.25 -8.15 -12.45
N ILE A 332 8.20 -9.34 -11.84
CA ILE A 332 7.77 -9.51 -10.45
C ILE A 332 8.59 -10.64 -9.82
N GLU A 333 9.00 -10.46 -8.58
CA GLU A 333 9.73 -11.46 -7.82
C GLU A 333 9.35 -11.44 -6.33
N VAL A 334 9.54 -12.59 -5.66
CA VAL A 334 9.36 -12.71 -4.21
C VAL A 334 10.66 -12.31 -3.52
N LEU A 335 10.58 -11.31 -2.65
CA LEU A 335 11.65 -10.94 -1.73
C LEU A 335 11.58 -11.84 -0.49
N PRO A 336 12.63 -12.61 -0.17
CA PRO A 336 12.58 -13.55 0.95
C PRO A 336 12.39 -12.81 2.28
N PRO A 337 11.72 -13.44 3.27
CA PRO A 337 11.36 -12.85 4.57
C PRO A 337 12.56 -12.33 5.38
N GLY A 338 13.79 -12.69 5.00
CA GLY A 338 15.01 -12.32 5.72
C GLY A 338 14.99 -12.81 7.17
N VAL A 339 16.07 -12.57 7.91
CA VAL A 339 16.12 -12.90 9.34
C VAL A 339 17.00 -11.92 10.12
N ILE A 340 16.71 -11.75 11.40
CA ILE A 340 17.59 -11.11 12.37
C ILE A 340 18.10 -12.15 13.37
N SER A 341 19.42 -12.28 13.47
CA SER A 341 20.08 -13.10 14.47
C SER A 341 19.93 -12.46 15.85
N THR A 342 19.65 -13.29 16.86
CA THR A 342 19.83 -12.91 18.27
C THR A 342 21.04 -13.61 18.83
N HIS A 343 21.96 -12.82 19.36
CA HIS A 343 22.71 -13.29 20.51
C HIS A 343 21.80 -13.14 21.73
N PRO A 344 21.68 -14.17 22.59
CA PRO A 344 21.06 -13.99 23.89
C PRO A 344 21.80 -12.87 24.62
N MET A 345 21.19 -11.71 24.78
CA MET A 345 21.77 -10.69 25.66
C MET A 345 21.64 -11.20 27.10
N GLY A 346 22.77 -11.51 27.72
CA GLY A 346 22.88 -11.48 29.18
C GLY A 346 23.55 -12.64 29.88
N TRP A 347 23.82 -13.79 29.25
CA TRP A 347 24.58 -14.86 29.89
C TRP A 347 25.92 -15.00 29.16
N GLY A 348 27.00 -14.56 29.83
CA GLY A 348 28.35 -15.01 29.47
C GLY A 348 28.40 -16.54 29.45
N PRO A 349 29.39 -17.15 28.79
CA PRO A 349 29.46 -18.60 28.66
C PRO A 349 29.33 -19.23 30.05
N CYS A 350 28.21 -19.92 30.31
CA CYS A 350 28.10 -20.81 31.43
C CYS A 350 29.04 -21.97 31.12
N LEU A 351 30.25 -21.91 31.67
CA LEU A 351 31.13 -23.06 31.74
C LEU A 351 30.35 -24.15 32.48
N ASP A 352 30.10 -25.28 31.83
CA ASP A 352 29.76 -26.47 32.58
C ASP A 352 30.97 -26.88 33.42
N GLU A 353 30.78 -27.73 34.43
CA GLU A 353 31.86 -28.23 35.30
C GLU A 353 32.96 -29.00 34.53
N ARG A 354 32.87 -29.09 33.20
CA ARG A 354 33.81 -29.74 32.28
C ARG A 354 34.48 -28.78 31.29
N GLY A 355 34.26 -27.48 31.38
CA GLY A 355 34.92 -26.48 30.54
C GLY A 355 34.51 -26.51 29.06
N VAL A 356 33.34 -27.07 28.73
CA VAL A 356 32.82 -27.10 27.36
C VAL A 356 31.95 -25.87 27.13
N VAL A 357 32.35 -25.04 26.16
CA VAL A 357 31.52 -23.93 25.68
C VAL A 357 30.31 -24.51 24.97
N ASN A 358 29.16 -24.58 25.64
CA ASN A 358 27.89 -24.82 24.96
C ASN A 358 27.61 -23.61 24.06
N GLY A 359 27.85 -23.77 22.75
CA GLY A 359 27.48 -22.79 21.74
C GLY A 359 25.97 -22.59 21.75
N GLY A 360 25.50 -21.59 22.51
CA GLY A 360 24.09 -21.25 22.60
C GLY A 360 23.51 -21.07 21.19
N ARG A 361 22.50 -21.89 20.87
CA ARG A 361 21.86 -21.91 19.54
C ARG A 361 21.38 -20.49 19.22
N GLN A 362 22.00 -19.86 18.23
CA GLN A 362 21.62 -18.53 17.77
C GLN A 362 20.14 -18.57 17.37
N SER A 363 19.29 -17.84 18.09
CA SER A 363 17.86 -17.80 17.76
C SER A 363 17.67 -16.81 16.61
N VAL A 364 17.11 -17.31 15.52
CA VAL A 364 16.90 -16.57 14.28
C VAL A 364 15.43 -16.20 14.23
N THR A 365 15.12 -14.91 14.09
CA THR A 365 13.73 -14.45 13.94
C THR A 365 13.52 -13.90 12.53
N PRO A 366 12.52 -14.39 11.78
CA PRO A 366 12.13 -13.80 10.49
C PRO A 366 11.81 -12.31 10.61
N LEU A 367 12.03 -11.53 9.54
CA LEU A 367 11.62 -10.11 9.56
C LEU A 367 10.10 -9.99 9.55
N SER A 368 9.42 -10.93 8.91
CA SER A 368 7.97 -11.10 8.87
C SER A 368 7.65 -12.58 8.62
N ASP A 369 6.44 -13.02 8.94
CA ASP A 369 5.88 -14.29 8.45
C ASP A 369 5.48 -14.22 6.96
N HIS A 370 5.48 -13.01 6.39
CA HIS A 370 5.38 -12.75 4.96
C HIS A 370 6.74 -12.52 4.29
N SER A 371 6.82 -12.94 3.04
CA SER A 371 7.81 -12.54 2.03
C SER A 371 7.29 -11.30 1.31
N GLY A 372 8.17 -10.40 0.89
CA GLY A 372 7.77 -9.23 0.11
C GLY A 372 7.55 -9.58 -1.37
N LEU A 373 6.94 -8.66 -2.10
CA LEU A 373 6.94 -8.68 -3.57
C LEU A 373 7.64 -7.43 -4.09
N LEU A 374 8.56 -7.61 -5.04
CA LEU A 374 9.14 -6.54 -5.84
C LEU A 374 8.57 -6.63 -7.25
N CYS A 375 7.88 -5.58 -7.69
CA CYS A 375 7.27 -5.50 -9.02
C CYS A 375 7.82 -4.30 -9.77
N THR A 376 8.13 -4.48 -11.06
CA THR A 376 8.48 -3.41 -11.99
C THR A 376 7.34 -3.24 -12.98
N LEU A 377 6.84 -2.02 -13.09
CA LEU A 377 5.75 -1.63 -13.98
C LEU A 377 6.25 -0.60 -15.00
N SER A 378 5.63 -0.55 -16.18
CA SER A 378 5.89 0.46 -17.21
C SER A 378 4.59 0.98 -17.80
N TRP A 379 4.71 2.07 -18.57
CA TRP A 379 3.57 2.62 -19.31
C TRP A 379 3.41 1.81 -20.61
N PRO A 380 2.17 1.56 -21.07
CA PRO A 380 1.88 0.86 -22.32
C PRO A 380 2.71 1.41 -23.48
N GLY A 381 3.40 0.51 -24.18
CA GLY A 381 4.23 0.85 -25.32
C GLY A 381 5.60 1.46 -24.98
N ALA A 382 6.01 1.42 -23.71
CA ALA A 382 7.36 1.81 -23.29
C ALA A 382 8.42 0.70 -23.47
N ALA A 383 8.02 -0.50 -23.92
CA ALA A 383 8.93 -1.59 -24.26
C ALA A 383 9.77 -1.20 -25.49
N SER A 384 11.09 -1.13 -25.29
CA SER A 384 12.10 -0.82 -26.32
C SER A 384 12.55 -2.05 -27.09
#